data_AF-A0A9D1CUK0-F1
#
_entry.id   AF-A0A9D1CUK0-F1
#
_cell.length_a   1.000
_cell.length_b   1.000
_cell.length_c   1.000
_cell.angle_alpha   90.00
_cell.angle_beta   90.00
_cell.angle_gamma   90.00
#
_symmetry.space_group_name_H-M   'P 1'
#
loop_
_entity.id
_entity.type
_entity.pdbx_description
1 polymer ?
#
loop_
_entity_poly.entity_id
_entity_poly.type
_entity_poly.pdbx_seq_one_letter_code
_entity_poly.pdbx_strand_id
1 'polypeptide(L)'
;MKKWYNEEYEFEIEVTGFLHGDCTERYCRNGEEVGDKYVCTYGCPVNRDGQGICSKVMMVMFPIMEAVRSGGDLENIGGNGKYSKDIVCPDGCVMFRLTAKKLGNENFYKGKFFDPN
;
A
#
# COMPACT_ATOMS: atom_id res chain seq x y z
N MET A 1 4.59 -20.00 -0.21
CA MET A 1 4.93 -19.59 1.17
C MET A 1 3.76 -19.94 2.08
N LYS A 2 4.00 -20.48 3.29
CA LYS A 2 2.93 -20.70 4.28
C LYS A 2 2.66 -19.39 5.03
N LYS A 3 1.38 -18.99 5.14
CA LYS A 3 0.95 -17.80 5.88
C LYS A 3 0.61 -18.22 7.31
N TRP A 4 1.57 -18.04 8.22
CA TRP A 4 1.44 -18.47 9.61
C TRP A 4 0.69 -17.47 10.50
N TYR A 5 0.74 -16.19 10.14
CA TYR A 5 0.18 -15.11 10.95
C TYR A 5 -0.85 -14.32 10.16
N ASN A 6 -1.90 -13.91 10.87
CA ASN A 6 -2.90 -12.98 10.36
C ASN A 6 -2.48 -11.56 10.73
N GLU A 7 -2.33 -10.70 9.73
CA GLU A 7 -1.90 -9.32 9.92
C GLU A 7 -3.00 -8.44 10.52
N GLU A 8 -2.62 -7.40 11.26
CA GLU A 8 -3.57 -6.44 11.84
C GLU A 8 -4.29 -5.58 10.78
N TYR A 9 -3.64 -5.37 9.63
CA TYR A 9 -4.11 -4.51 8.55
C TYR A 9 -4.02 -5.17 7.18
N GLU A 10 -4.98 -4.83 6.33
CA GLU A 10 -4.92 -4.96 4.88
C GLU A 10 -4.73 -3.56 4.29
N PHE A 11 -3.95 -3.48 3.22
CA PHE A 11 -3.71 -2.27 2.46
C PHE A 11 -4.26 -2.46 1.05
N GLU A 12 -5.18 -1.59 0.66
CA GLU A 12 -5.62 -1.43 -0.72
C GLU A 12 -4.89 -0.24 -1.33
N ILE A 13 -4.36 -0.42 -2.53
CA ILE A 13 -3.76 0.63 -3.34
C ILE A 13 -4.54 0.71 -4.63
N GLU A 14 -5.12 1.87 -4.91
CA GLU A 14 -5.88 2.15 -6.13
C GLU A 14 -5.17 3.20 -6.97
N VAL A 15 -5.07 2.98 -8.28
CA VAL A 15 -4.61 4.01 -9.22
C VAL A 15 -5.75 4.99 -9.44
N THR A 16 -5.57 6.25 -9.05
CA THR A 16 -6.62 7.27 -9.12
C THR A 16 -6.46 8.23 -10.29
N GLY A 17 -5.31 8.22 -10.96
CA GLY A 17 -5.04 9.12 -12.08
C GLY A 17 -3.58 9.18 -12.48
N PHE A 18 -3.30 10.13 -13.37
CA PHE A 18 -1.97 10.47 -13.85
C PHE A 18 -1.66 11.92 -13.47
N LEU A 19 -0.41 12.24 -13.16
CA LEU A 19 -0.03 13.58 -12.70
C LEU A 19 -0.05 14.61 -13.85
N HIS A 20 0.43 14.23 -15.03
CA HIS A 20 0.60 15.12 -16.18
C HIS A 20 0.06 14.54 -17.50
N GLY A 21 -0.61 13.40 -17.48
CA GLY A 21 -1.14 12.72 -18.67
C GLY A 21 -2.56 12.21 -18.48
N ASP A 22 -3.06 11.50 -19.47
CA ASP A 22 -4.39 10.87 -19.48
C ASP A 22 -4.34 9.37 -19.84
N CYS A 23 -3.19 8.84 -20.24
CA CYS A 23 -3.01 7.44 -20.60
C CYS A 23 -1.68 6.86 -20.09
N THR A 24 -1.63 5.52 -20.01
CA THR A 24 -0.47 4.78 -19.48
C THR A 24 0.61 4.50 -20.53
N GLU A 25 0.22 4.36 -21.81
CA GLU A 25 1.13 3.97 -22.89
C GLU A 25 2.27 4.99 -23.01
N ARG A 26 3.53 4.50 -23.01
CA ARG A 26 4.75 5.32 -23.05
C ARG A 26 4.91 6.29 -21.87
N TYR A 27 4.10 6.15 -20.82
CA TYR A 27 4.12 7.01 -19.64
C TYR A 27 4.50 6.25 -18.37
N CYS A 28 3.85 5.11 -18.10
CA CYS A 28 4.16 4.25 -16.97
C CYS A 28 4.80 2.94 -17.43
N ARG A 29 6.04 2.65 -17.00
CA ARG A 29 6.73 1.39 -17.36
C ARG A 29 6.08 0.15 -16.75
N ASN A 30 5.34 0.29 -15.65
CA ASN A 30 4.59 -0.81 -15.04
C ASN A 30 3.21 -0.99 -15.68
N GLY A 31 2.79 -0.07 -16.56
CA GLY A 31 1.51 -0.16 -17.26
C GLY A 31 0.28 0.12 -16.39
N GLU A 32 0.45 0.85 -15.27
CA GLU A 32 -0.65 1.19 -14.35
C GLU A 32 -1.78 1.95 -15.07
N GLU A 33 -3.02 1.53 -14.91
CA GLU A 33 -4.22 2.17 -15.44
C GLU A 33 -5.15 2.65 -14.32
N VAL A 34 -5.93 3.70 -14.57
CA VAL A 34 -6.90 4.21 -13.59
C VAL A 34 -7.92 3.14 -13.24
N GLY A 35 -8.10 2.88 -11.95
CA GLY A 35 -8.94 1.81 -11.43
C GLY A 35 -8.20 0.50 -11.17
N ASP A 36 -6.92 0.39 -11.52
CA ASP A 36 -6.10 -0.73 -11.07
C ASP A 36 -6.04 -0.77 -9.55
N LYS A 37 -6.19 -1.98 -9.00
CA LYS A 37 -6.20 -2.23 -7.56
C LYS A 37 -5.19 -3.29 -7.18
N TYR A 38 -4.44 -2.99 -6.14
CA TYR A 38 -3.50 -3.89 -5.50
C TYR A 38 -3.90 -4.07 -4.05
N VAL A 39 -3.70 -5.29 -3.54
CA VAL A 39 -3.93 -5.59 -2.13
C VAL A 39 -2.70 -6.26 -1.53
N CYS A 40 -2.40 -5.93 -0.28
CA CYS A 40 -1.51 -6.72 0.54
C CYS A 40 -1.85 -6.63 2.02
N THR A 41 -1.26 -7.54 2.77
CA THR A 41 -1.18 -7.43 4.22
C THR A 41 0.27 -7.15 4.64
N TYR A 42 1.16 -8.14 4.54
CA TYR A 42 2.61 -8.00 4.83
C TYR A 42 3.50 -8.00 3.58
N GLY A 43 3.13 -8.79 2.57
CA GLY A 43 3.91 -8.88 1.32
C GLY A 43 3.80 -7.60 0.47
N CYS A 44 4.52 -7.57 -0.65
CA CYS A 44 4.33 -6.52 -1.64
C CYS A 44 2.90 -6.57 -2.21
N PRO A 45 2.27 -5.41 -2.49
CA PRO A 45 0.98 -5.34 -3.17
C PRO A 45 0.99 -6.03 -4.52
N VAL A 46 -0.02 -6.85 -4.75
CA VAL A 46 -0.28 -7.51 -6.03
C VAL A 46 -1.72 -7.25 -6.46
N ASN A 47 -1.94 -7.12 -7.76
CA ASN A 47 -3.28 -7.04 -8.32
C ASN A 47 -3.94 -8.43 -8.41
N ARG A 48 -5.18 -8.48 -8.89
CA ARG A 48 -5.95 -9.73 -9.05
C ARG A 48 -5.28 -10.78 -9.94
N ASP A 49 -4.43 -10.34 -10.86
CA ASP A 49 -3.70 -11.18 -11.82
C ASP A 49 -2.31 -11.57 -11.29
N GLY A 50 -2.01 -11.22 -10.03
CA GLY A 50 -0.75 -11.52 -9.36
C GLY A 50 0.42 -10.63 -9.80
N GLN A 51 0.17 -9.55 -10.55
CA GLN A 51 1.20 -8.59 -10.95
C GLN A 51 1.50 -7.64 -9.79
N GLY A 52 2.78 -7.44 -9.53
CA GLY A 52 3.25 -6.59 -8.44
C GLY A 52 3.23 -5.11 -8.80
N ILE A 53 2.98 -4.27 -7.80
CA ILE A 53 3.17 -2.83 -7.92
C ILE A 53 4.66 -2.51 -8.12
N CYS A 54 4.97 -1.42 -8.82
CA CYS A 54 6.35 -1.08 -9.14
C CYS A 54 7.22 -0.85 -7.88
N SER A 55 8.48 -1.29 -7.92
CA SER A 55 9.39 -1.17 -6.77
C SER A 55 9.68 0.28 -6.36
N LYS A 56 9.60 1.23 -7.30
CA LYS A 56 9.83 2.64 -7.03
C LYS A 56 8.79 3.22 -6.07
N VAL A 57 7.50 3.00 -6.34
CA VAL A 57 6.44 3.52 -5.47
C VAL A 57 6.46 2.84 -4.10
N MET A 58 6.92 1.59 -4.02
CA MET A 58 7.08 0.90 -2.74
C MET A 58 8.09 1.58 -1.81
N MET A 59 9.10 2.29 -2.32
CA MET A 59 10.00 3.08 -1.48
C MET A 59 9.28 4.18 -0.70
N VAL A 60 8.15 4.66 -1.23
CA VAL A 60 7.29 5.68 -0.58
C VAL A 60 6.19 5.01 0.24
N MET A 61 5.57 3.95 -0.29
CA MET A 61 4.44 3.29 0.37
C MET A 61 4.83 2.49 1.60
N PHE A 62 5.99 1.83 1.60
CA PHE A 62 6.45 1.02 2.72
C PHE A 62 6.48 1.81 4.05
N PRO A 63 7.14 2.98 4.17
CA PRO A 63 7.13 3.75 5.42
C PRO A 63 5.74 4.26 5.80
N ILE A 64 4.85 4.52 4.85
CA ILE A 64 3.45 4.91 5.12
C ILE A 64 2.69 3.72 5.74
N MET A 65 2.88 2.51 5.21
CA MET A 65 2.29 1.30 5.78
C MET A 65 2.83 1.02 7.19
N GLU A 66 4.13 1.20 7.42
CA GLU A 66 4.74 1.05 8.75
C GLU A 66 4.21 2.07 9.75
N ALA A 67 3.93 3.31 9.32
CA ALA A 67 3.28 4.31 10.17
C ALA A 67 1.90 3.84 10.65
N VAL A 68 1.10 3.22 9.77
CA VAL A 68 -0.19 2.62 10.16
C VAL A 68 0.02 1.45 11.12
N ARG A 69 0.93 0.53 10.82
CA ARG A 69 1.22 -0.64 11.68
C ARG A 69 1.73 -0.25 13.07
N SER A 70 2.33 0.92 13.18
CA SER A 70 2.77 1.51 14.46
C SER A 70 1.63 2.15 15.26
N GLY A 71 0.38 2.08 14.77
CA GLY A 71 -0.79 2.70 15.39
C GLY A 71 -0.91 4.21 15.09
N GLY A 72 -0.20 4.69 14.07
CA GLY A 72 -0.18 6.09 13.68
C GLY A 72 -1.46 6.56 12.99
N ASP A 73 -1.47 7.86 12.70
CA ASP A 73 -2.53 8.56 11.98
C ASP A 73 -1.93 9.22 10.76
N LEU A 74 -2.40 8.83 9.56
CA LEU A 74 -1.83 9.30 8.30
C LEU A 74 -2.09 10.80 8.06
N GLU A 75 -3.06 11.43 8.73
CA GLU A 75 -3.28 12.89 8.63
C GLU A 75 -2.04 13.67 9.10
N ASN A 76 -1.28 13.13 10.05
CA ASN A 76 -0.03 13.72 10.54
C ASN A 76 1.10 13.77 9.49
N ILE A 77 0.96 13.01 8.41
CA ILE A 77 1.88 13.03 7.26
C ILE A 77 1.18 13.50 5.98
N GLY A 78 0.06 14.21 6.10
CA GLY A 78 -0.71 14.74 4.97
C GLY A 78 -1.55 13.68 4.24
N GLY A 79 -2.09 12.72 4.98
CA GLY A 79 -3.14 11.82 4.50
C GLY A 79 -4.48 12.54 4.38
N ASN A 80 -5.37 11.98 3.56
CA ASN A 80 -6.74 12.49 3.37
C ASN A 80 -7.70 11.97 4.47
N GLY A 81 -7.17 11.23 5.43
CA GLY A 81 -7.84 10.72 6.61
C GLY A 81 -6.92 9.77 7.36
N LYS A 82 -7.29 9.40 8.58
CA LYS A 82 -6.47 8.57 9.47
C LYS A 82 -5.78 7.37 8.84
N TYR A 83 -6.45 6.69 7.90
CA TYR A 83 -5.95 5.49 7.24
C TYR A 83 -5.92 5.61 5.70
N SER A 84 -5.93 6.83 5.15
CA SER A 84 -5.87 7.02 3.71
C SER A 84 -4.90 8.13 3.31
N LYS A 85 -4.15 7.91 2.23
CA LYS A 85 -3.20 8.89 1.71
C LYS A 85 -3.02 8.75 0.20
N ASP A 86 -3.09 9.88 -0.50
CA ASP A 86 -2.75 9.97 -1.92
C ASP A 86 -1.24 10.17 -2.09
N ILE A 87 -0.68 9.48 -3.08
CA ILE A 87 0.75 9.35 -3.32
C ILE A 87 1.01 9.49 -4.82
N VAL A 88 1.94 10.35 -5.18
CA VAL A 88 2.48 10.42 -6.55
C VAL A 88 3.68 9.49 -6.62
N CYS A 89 3.78 8.68 -7.68
CA CYS A 89 4.93 7.81 -7.88
C CYS A 89 6.22 8.63 -8.02
N PRO A 90 7.40 8.08 -7.64
CA PRO A 90 8.66 8.83 -7.73
C PRO A 90 9.04 9.31 -9.14
N ASP A 91 8.50 8.68 -10.19
CA ASP A 91 8.71 9.09 -11.58
C ASP A 91 7.79 10.26 -11.99
N GLY A 92 6.87 10.70 -11.11
CA GLY A 92 5.92 11.78 -11.40
C GLY A 92 4.85 11.40 -12.43
N CYS A 93 4.59 10.11 -12.61
CA CYS A 93 3.66 9.60 -13.61
C CYS A 93 2.26 9.35 -13.03
N VAL A 94 2.17 8.44 -12.08
CA VAL A 94 0.90 7.84 -11.64
C VAL A 94 0.56 8.31 -10.23
N MET A 95 -0.71 8.61 -10.00
CA MET A 95 -1.27 8.92 -8.69
C MET A 95 -1.96 7.68 -8.14
N PHE A 96 -1.65 7.36 -6.88
CA PHE A 96 -2.19 6.24 -6.15
C PHE A 96 -2.90 6.73 -4.89
N ARG A 97 -3.97 6.04 -4.49
CA ARG A 97 -4.56 6.13 -3.17
C ARG A 97 -4.25 4.87 -2.39
N LEU A 98 -3.53 5.01 -1.28
CA LEU A 98 -3.34 3.95 -0.30
C LEU A 98 -4.43 4.08 0.77
N THR A 99 -5.10 2.97 1.07
CA THR A 99 -6.09 2.88 2.16
C THR A 99 -5.78 1.66 3.02
N ALA A 100 -5.66 1.87 4.33
CA ALA A 100 -5.47 0.79 5.29
C ALA A 100 -6.81 0.42 5.95
N LYS A 101 -7.07 -0.88 6.05
CA LYS A 101 -8.26 -1.46 6.67
C LYS A 101 -7.83 -2.33 7.84
N LYS A 102 -8.39 -2.06 9.01
CA LYS A 102 -8.15 -2.88 10.20
C LYS A 102 -8.89 -4.22 10.07
N LEU A 103 -8.19 -5.32 10.33
CA LEU A 103 -8.73 -6.68 10.21
C LEU A 103 -9.19 -7.27 11.55
N GLY A 104 -8.90 -6.59 12.66
CA GLY A 104 -9.27 -7.03 14.01
C GLY A 104 -8.33 -8.10 14.61
N ASN A 105 -7.27 -8.46 13.90
CA ASN A 105 -6.22 -9.35 14.43
C ASN A 105 -5.33 -8.62 15.43
N GLU A 106 -4.70 -9.39 16.31
CA GLU A 106 -3.73 -8.86 17.26
C GLU A 106 -2.44 -8.41 16.55
N ASN A 107 -1.85 -7.33 17.06
CA ASN A 107 -0.57 -6.83 16.54
C ASN A 107 0.55 -7.84 16.78
N PHE A 108 1.33 -8.15 15.74
CA PHE A 108 2.39 -9.17 15.79
C PHE A 108 3.37 -9.00 16.96
N TYR A 109 3.82 -7.77 17.21
CA TYR A 109 4.80 -7.52 18.27
C TYR A 109 4.15 -7.46 19.66
N LYS A 110 2.95 -6.88 19.77
CA LYS A 110 2.24 -6.80 21.07
C LYS A 110 1.71 -8.16 21.53
N GLY A 111 1.28 -9.00 20.59
CA GLY A 111 0.90 -10.39 20.84
C GLY A 111 2.09 -11.32 21.07
N LYS A 112 3.33 -10.81 20.97
CA LYS A 112 4.57 -11.56 21.19
C LYS A 112 4.71 -12.80 20.30
N PHE A 113 4.23 -12.72 19.05
CA PHE A 113 4.23 -13.86 18.13
C PHE A 113 5.64 -14.27 17.64
N PHE A 114 6.66 -13.48 17.97
CA PHE A 114 8.06 -13.80 17.70
C PHE A 114 8.76 -14.49 18.88
N ASP A 115 8.17 -14.48 20.07
CA ASP A 115 8.76 -15.12 21.24
C ASP A 115 8.65 -16.65 21.08
N PRO A 116 9.73 -17.41 21.34
CA PRO A 116 9.62 -18.86 21.42
C PRO A 116 8.72 -19.22 22.62
N ASN A 117 7.82 -20.19 22.39
CA ASN A 117 7.03 -20.80 23.47
C ASN A 117 7.90 -21.38 24.58
#